data_AF-A0A2D9P6U7-F1
#
_entry.id   AF-A0A2D9P6U7-F1
#
_cell.length_a   1.000
_cell.length_b   1.000
_cell.length_c   1.000
_cell.angle_alpha   90.00
_cell.angle_beta   90.00
_cell.angle_gamma   90.00
#
_symmetry.space_group_name_H-M   'P 1'
#
loop_
_entity.id
_entity.type
_entity.pdbx_description
1 polymer ?
#
loop_
_entity_poly.entity_id
_entity_poly.type
_entity_poly.pdbx_seq_one_letter_code
_entity_poly.pdbx_strand_id
1 'polypeptide(L)'
;MTAIKPNDSTLRDKIDSDSYNDTLNVINAKYAEMDKFIGNLESDILSIKDFEKEVLADKERGYDTGTSLDTLGFQKSSLEIDLNFFVHMKDVYIKKLYGDLYKYCDGIIENALAIEEIPVGSTKEAVKERKFRNMTPYPPTMIKNPAAIGEDGSPVDGEPAEIEDPYAKYDMNEIFSLINCTTSNLRELAEDIGSFDDKISRATERETRGFSVGNLIMNLESQKQKLTLEFNSYIERLGKFLDQNKNFSERCLNRIKIISNEIVTSEEQAEQAEDTTNI
;
A
#
# COMPACT_ATOMS: atom_id res chain seq x y z
N MET A 1 43.87 -17.43 4.35
CA MET A 1 42.70 -16.80 3.69
C MET A 1 41.55 -17.78 3.78
N THR A 2 40.69 -17.60 4.77
CA THR A 2 39.51 -18.44 4.96
C THR A 2 38.47 -17.96 3.94
N ALA A 3 38.15 -18.82 2.97
CA ALA A 3 37.07 -18.54 2.03
C ALA A 3 35.78 -18.37 2.85
N ILE A 4 35.20 -17.17 2.81
CA ILE A 4 33.83 -16.93 3.28
C ILE A 4 32.96 -17.76 2.34
N LYS A 5 32.52 -18.94 2.80
CA LYS A 5 31.46 -19.66 2.10
C LYS A 5 30.24 -18.75 2.12
N PRO A 6 29.51 -18.60 0.99
CA PRO A 6 28.18 -18.04 1.09
C PRO A 6 27.40 -18.99 2.00
N ASN A 7 26.92 -18.49 3.14
CA ASN A 7 25.89 -19.19 3.89
C ASN A 7 24.62 -19.07 3.03
N ASP A 8 24.49 -19.95 2.03
CA ASP A 8 23.23 -20.26 1.36
C ASP A 8 22.29 -20.83 2.41
N SER A 9 21.67 -19.92 3.16
CA SER A 9 20.65 -20.25 4.14
C SER A 9 19.43 -20.71 3.36
N THR A 10 19.03 -21.97 3.53
CA THR A 10 17.80 -22.56 2.97
C THR A 10 16.54 -21.76 3.30
N LEU A 11 16.61 -20.83 4.26
CA LEU A 11 15.55 -19.88 4.58
C LEU A 11 15.44 -18.77 3.53
N ARG A 12 16.56 -18.28 2.98
CA ARG A 12 16.54 -17.27 1.92
C ARG A 12 15.78 -17.76 0.69
N ASP A 13 15.97 -19.03 0.32
CA ASP A 13 15.31 -19.64 -0.84
C ASP A 13 13.79 -19.76 -0.70
N LYS A 14 13.26 -19.61 0.53
CA LYS A 14 11.81 -19.59 0.77
C LYS A 14 11.18 -18.24 0.48
N ILE A 15 11.97 -17.17 0.36
CA ILE A 15 11.47 -15.83 0.11
C ILE A 15 11.08 -15.73 -1.37
N ASP A 16 9.78 -15.79 -1.63
CA ASP A 16 9.23 -15.78 -2.99
C ASP A 16 9.01 -14.35 -3.50
N SER A 17 10.10 -13.60 -3.61
CA SER A 17 10.09 -12.20 -4.05
C SER A 17 9.40 -12.01 -5.40
N ASP A 18 9.56 -12.97 -6.32
CA ASP A 18 9.01 -12.89 -7.67
C ASP A 18 7.48 -13.04 -7.63
N SER A 19 6.95 -14.04 -6.92
CA SER A 19 5.50 -14.23 -6.75
C SER A 19 4.83 -13.04 -6.02
N TYR A 20 5.53 -12.43 -5.05
CA TYR A 20 5.03 -11.23 -4.38
C TYR A 20 4.87 -10.07 -5.36
N ASN A 21 5.89 -9.83 -6.21
CA ASN A 21 5.84 -8.80 -7.23
C ASN A 21 4.79 -9.11 -8.31
N ASP A 22 4.65 -10.37 -8.72
CA ASP A 22 3.61 -10.78 -9.66
C ASP A 22 2.21 -10.52 -9.11
N THR A 23 1.98 -10.80 -7.83
CA THR A 23 0.71 -10.53 -7.16
C THR A 23 0.43 -9.02 -7.10
N LEU A 24 1.45 -8.21 -6.77
CA LEU A 24 1.34 -6.75 -6.79
C LEU A 24 1.12 -6.19 -8.19
N ASN A 25 1.71 -6.79 -9.23
CA ASN A 25 1.45 -6.42 -10.62
C ASN A 25 -0.01 -6.65 -11.00
N VAL A 26 -0.61 -7.77 -10.55
CA VAL A 26 -2.04 -8.01 -10.74
C VAL A 26 -2.87 -6.94 -10.02
N ILE A 27 -2.56 -6.63 -8.77
CA ILE A 27 -3.24 -5.57 -8.01
C ILE A 27 -3.12 -4.21 -8.73
N ASN A 28 -1.91 -3.86 -9.17
CA ASN A 28 -1.64 -2.62 -9.90
C ASN A 28 -2.46 -2.53 -11.20
N ALA A 29 -2.55 -3.64 -11.96
CA ALA A 29 -3.37 -3.70 -13.16
C ALA A 29 -4.86 -3.44 -12.87
N LYS A 30 -5.38 -3.90 -11.73
CA LYS A 30 -6.75 -3.60 -11.30
C LYS A 30 -6.94 -2.12 -10.98
N TYR A 31 -6.01 -1.50 -10.26
CA TYR A 31 -6.08 -0.06 -9.99
C TYR A 31 -5.92 0.79 -11.26
N ALA A 32 -5.07 0.39 -12.19
CA ALA A 32 -4.95 1.03 -13.50
C ALA A 32 -6.23 0.88 -14.34
N GLU A 33 -6.99 -0.20 -14.17
CA GLU A 33 -8.31 -0.35 -14.79
C GLU A 33 -9.34 0.60 -14.15
N MET A 34 -9.30 0.79 -12.82
CA MET A 34 -10.13 1.80 -12.15
C MET A 34 -9.83 3.23 -12.65
N ASP A 35 -8.57 3.54 -12.94
CA ASP A 35 -8.16 4.83 -13.50
C ASP A 35 -8.79 5.13 -14.85
N LYS A 36 -9.12 4.10 -15.64
CA LYS A 36 -9.84 4.29 -16.90
C LYS A 36 -11.28 4.77 -16.65
N PHE A 37 -11.97 4.20 -15.67
CA PHE A 37 -13.31 4.65 -15.30
C PHE A 37 -13.29 6.09 -14.77
N ILE A 38 -12.31 6.42 -13.93
CA ILE A 38 -12.10 7.78 -13.43
C ILE A 38 -11.86 8.75 -14.59
N GLY A 39 -10.94 8.42 -15.50
CA GLY A 39 -10.62 9.27 -16.65
C GLY A 39 -11.79 9.45 -17.62
N ASN A 40 -12.63 8.42 -17.82
CA ASN A 40 -13.84 8.53 -18.61
C ASN A 40 -14.83 9.53 -17.98
N LEU A 41 -15.08 9.41 -16.67
CA LEU A 41 -15.96 10.36 -15.96
C LEU A 41 -15.43 11.80 -16.03
N GLU A 42 -14.13 12.01 -15.86
CA GLU A 42 -13.51 13.33 -16.01
C GLU A 42 -13.74 13.91 -17.42
N SER A 43 -13.60 13.08 -18.45
CA SER A 43 -13.85 13.46 -19.85
C SER A 43 -15.32 13.79 -20.11
N ASP A 44 -16.25 12.99 -19.57
CA ASP A 44 -17.69 13.19 -19.74
C ASP A 44 -18.15 14.47 -19.03
N ILE A 45 -17.66 14.71 -17.81
CA ILE A 45 -17.92 15.94 -17.05
C ILE A 45 -17.41 17.17 -17.83
N LEU A 46 -16.21 17.08 -18.42
CA LEU A 46 -15.66 18.17 -19.22
C LEU A 46 -16.51 18.44 -20.47
N SER A 47 -16.95 17.38 -21.14
CA SER A 47 -17.81 17.47 -22.33
C SER A 47 -19.15 18.12 -22.01
N ILE A 48 -19.77 17.76 -20.88
CA ILE A 48 -21.00 18.41 -20.40
C ILE A 48 -20.76 19.88 -20.07
N LYS A 49 -19.62 20.22 -19.42
CA LYS A 49 -19.26 21.61 -19.11
C LYS A 49 -19.08 22.46 -20.37
N ASP A 50 -18.54 21.88 -21.43
CA ASP A 50 -18.36 22.60 -22.69
C ASP A 50 -19.71 22.76 -23.43
N PHE A 51 -20.56 21.73 -23.44
CA PHE A 51 -21.89 21.85 -24.01
C PHE A 51 -22.79 22.82 -23.22
N GLU A 52 -22.68 22.85 -21.89
CA GLU A 52 -23.37 23.83 -21.03
C GLU A 52 -22.99 25.28 -21.42
N LYS A 53 -21.73 25.54 -21.77
CA LYS A 53 -21.30 26.87 -22.26
C LYS A 53 -21.93 27.22 -23.60
N GLU A 54 -22.04 26.28 -24.52
CA GLU A 54 -22.68 26.50 -25.83
C GLU A 54 -24.16 26.84 -25.65
N VAL A 55 -24.88 26.06 -24.84
CA VAL A 55 -26.30 26.30 -24.54
C VAL A 55 -26.48 27.64 -23.82
N LEU A 56 -25.59 28.01 -22.90
CA LEU A 56 -25.60 29.34 -22.27
C LEU A 56 -25.43 30.46 -23.30
N ALA A 57 -24.51 30.31 -24.25
CA ALA A 57 -24.31 31.31 -25.32
C ALA A 57 -25.54 31.42 -26.23
N ASP A 58 -26.23 30.32 -26.51
CA ASP A 58 -27.46 30.35 -27.31
C ASP A 58 -28.63 31.00 -26.55
N LYS A 59 -28.72 30.76 -25.23
CA LYS A 59 -29.66 31.48 -24.37
C LYS A 59 -29.40 32.99 -24.39
N GLU A 60 -28.14 33.41 -24.34
CA GLU A 60 -27.75 34.83 -24.43
C GLU A 60 -28.10 35.45 -25.79
N ARG A 61 -28.05 34.67 -26.88
CA ARG A 61 -28.50 35.09 -28.22
C ARG A 61 -30.02 35.15 -28.36
N GLY A 62 -30.77 34.73 -27.34
CA GLY A 62 -32.23 34.76 -27.32
C GLY A 62 -32.89 33.49 -27.86
N TYR A 63 -32.14 32.40 -28.05
CA TYR A 63 -32.73 31.10 -28.36
C TYR A 63 -33.39 30.49 -27.11
N ASP A 64 -34.51 29.81 -27.30
CA ASP A 64 -35.16 29.05 -26.24
C ASP A 64 -34.40 27.76 -25.98
N THR A 65 -33.73 27.69 -24.82
CA THR A 65 -32.97 26.52 -24.40
C THR A 65 -33.78 25.54 -23.56
N GLY A 66 -35.07 25.82 -23.31
CA GLY A 66 -35.96 24.97 -22.51
C GLY A 66 -35.35 24.55 -21.18
N THR A 67 -35.45 23.26 -20.85
CA THR A 67 -34.89 22.64 -19.64
C THR A 67 -33.47 22.10 -19.83
N SER A 68 -32.82 22.36 -20.98
CA SER A 68 -31.55 21.72 -21.33
C SER A 68 -30.43 22.03 -20.33
N LEU A 69 -30.37 23.28 -19.83
CA LEU A 69 -29.39 23.68 -18.81
C LEU A 69 -29.61 22.95 -17.48
N ASP A 70 -30.87 22.73 -17.08
CA ASP A 70 -31.19 22.00 -15.86
C ASP A 70 -30.82 20.52 -16.00
N THR A 71 -31.08 19.92 -17.17
CA THR A 71 -30.69 18.54 -17.47
C THR A 71 -29.17 18.37 -17.46
N LEU A 72 -28.42 19.24 -18.13
CA LEU A 72 -26.95 19.19 -18.14
C LEU A 72 -26.35 19.42 -16.75
N GLY A 73 -26.92 20.37 -15.99
CA GLY A 73 -26.53 20.62 -14.61
C GLY A 73 -26.73 19.41 -13.71
N PHE A 74 -27.86 18.70 -13.85
CA PHE A 74 -28.13 17.46 -13.14
C PHE A 74 -27.16 16.34 -13.53
N GLN A 75 -26.94 16.11 -14.82
CA GLN A 75 -26.01 15.09 -15.31
C GLN A 75 -24.59 15.33 -14.81
N LYS A 76 -24.09 16.56 -14.94
CA LYS A 76 -22.77 16.97 -14.43
C LYS A 76 -22.63 16.67 -12.94
N SER A 77 -23.62 17.08 -12.14
CA SER A 77 -23.59 16.89 -10.69
C SER A 77 -23.59 15.41 -10.30
N SER A 78 -24.36 14.58 -11.03
CA SER A 78 -24.37 13.13 -10.82
C SER A 78 -23.01 12.51 -11.11
N LEU A 79 -22.41 12.81 -12.27
CA LEU A 79 -21.10 12.28 -12.63
C LEU A 79 -19.99 12.77 -11.70
N GLU A 80 -20.06 14.01 -11.22
CA GLU A 80 -19.12 14.55 -10.23
C GLU A 80 -19.21 13.80 -8.89
N ILE A 81 -20.40 13.35 -8.47
CA ILE A 81 -20.55 12.50 -7.28
C ILE A 81 -19.84 11.15 -7.48
N ASP A 82 -20.05 10.50 -8.63
CA ASP A 82 -19.46 9.21 -8.94
C ASP A 82 -17.94 9.29 -9.08
N LEU A 83 -17.43 10.34 -9.73
CA LEU A 83 -16.01 10.62 -9.86
C LEU A 83 -15.36 10.76 -8.48
N ASN A 84 -15.91 11.61 -7.62
CA ASN A 84 -15.40 11.81 -6.27
C ASN A 84 -15.43 10.52 -5.45
N PHE A 85 -16.50 9.72 -5.60
CA PHE A 85 -16.60 8.42 -4.96
C PHE A 85 -15.48 7.48 -5.43
N PHE A 86 -15.26 7.32 -6.74
CA PHE A 86 -14.23 6.41 -7.26
C PHE A 86 -12.81 6.84 -6.90
N VAL A 87 -12.51 8.14 -7.02
CA VAL A 87 -11.20 8.70 -6.62
C VAL A 87 -10.94 8.45 -5.14
N HIS A 88 -11.92 8.75 -4.27
CA HIS A 88 -11.79 8.54 -2.84
C HIS A 88 -11.62 7.07 -2.48
N MET A 89 -12.43 6.18 -3.07
CA MET A 89 -12.36 4.75 -2.80
C MET A 89 -11.02 4.15 -3.19
N LYS A 90 -10.48 4.51 -4.36
CA LYS A 90 -9.15 4.09 -4.79
C LYS A 90 -8.08 4.52 -3.79
N ASP A 91 -8.08 5.80 -3.40
CA ASP A 91 -7.11 6.35 -2.43
C ASP A 91 -7.14 5.61 -1.09
N VAL A 92 -8.34 5.42 -0.52
CA VAL A 92 -8.53 4.68 0.75
C VAL A 92 -7.99 3.25 0.66
N TYR A 93 -8.21 2.57 -0.46
CA TYR A 93 -7.78 1.19 -0.65
C TYR A 93 -6.27 1.05 -0.80
N ILE A 94 -5.64 1.94 -1.56
CA ILE A 94 -4.17 1.94 -1.71
C ILE A 94 -3.51 2.29 -0.37
N LYS A 95 -4.01 3.31 0.34
CA LYS A 95 -3.54 3.69 1.68
C LYS A 95 -3.63 2.52 2.66
N LYS A 96 -4.74 1.79 2.65
CA LYS A 96 -4.92 0.62 3.52
C LYS A 96 -3.91 -0.48 3.20
N LEU A 97 -3.72 -0.82 1.91
CA LEU A 97 -2.74 -1.81 1.48
C LEU A 97 -1.32 -1.42 1.93
N TYR A 98 -0.92 -0.17 1.70
CA TYR A 98 0.37 0.34 2.15
C TYR A 98 0.52 0.24 3.68
N GLY A 99 -0.47 0.74 4.42
CA GLY A 99 -0.42 0.78 5.87
C GLY A 99 -0.36 -0.59 6.54
N ASP A 100 -1.10 -1.56 6.03
CA ASP A 100 -1.05 -2.93 6.54
C ASP A 100 0.28 -3.61 6.20
N LEU A 101 0.82 -3.39 4.99
CA LEU A 101 2.15 -3.88 4.62
C LEU A 101 3.26 -3.21 5.45
N TYR A 102 3.11 -1.93 5.80
CA TYR A 102 4.09 -1.19 6.59
C TYR A 102 4.19 -1.76 7.99
N LYS A 103 3.04 -1.96 8.66
CA LYS A 103 2.97 -2.64 9.98
C LYS A 103 3.55 -4.05 9.93
N TYR A 104 3.34 -4.73 8.81
CA TYR A 104 3.86 -6.07 8.61
C TYR A 104 5.39 -6.09 8.52
N CYS A 105 5.96 -5.21 7.70
CA CYS A 105 7.42 -4.98 7.61
C CYS A 105 8.00 -4.56 8.97
N ASP A 106 7.31 -3.67 9.68
CA ASP A 106 7.69 -3.20 11.02
C ASP A 106 7.88 -4.36 12.01
N GLY A 107 6.93 -5.29 12.03
CA GLY A 107 6.99 -6.48 12.87
C GLY A 107 8.15 -7.43 12.52
N ILE A 108 8.53 -7.53 11.25
CA ILE A 108 9.72 -8.29 10.82
C ILE A 108 10.99 -7.61 11.32
N ILE A 109 11.09 -6.30 11.11
CA ILE A 109 12.25 -5.49 11.53
C ILE A 109 12.41 -5.55 13.04
N GLU A 110 11.34 -5.40 13.82
CA GLU A 110 11.38 -5.48 15.28
C GLU A 110 11.96 -6.81 15.79
N ASN A 111 11.56 -7.91 15.16
CA ASN A 111 12.06 -9.24 15.52
C ASN A 111 13.50 -9.47 15.05
N ALA A 112 13.89 -8.93 13.89
CA ALA A 112 15.30 -8.93 13.47
C ALA A 112 16.18 -8.14 14.44
N LEU A 113 15.74 -6.94 14.84
CA LEU A 113 16.46 -6.09 15.80
C LEU A 113 16.56 -6.69 17.21
N ALA A 114 15.74 -7.70 17.54
CA ALA A 114 15.85 -8.40 18.82
C ALA A 114 17.06 -9.36 18.87
N ILE A 115 17.64 -9.70 17.72
CA ILE A 115 18.75 -10.65 17.59
C ILE A 115 19.97 -10.06 16.88
N GLU A 116 19.78 -8.99 16.10
CA GLU A 116 20.83 -8.24 15.43
C GLU A 116 21.72 -7.52 16.45
N GLU A 117 23.01 -7.45 16.17
CA GLU A 117 23.95 -6.70 17.00
C GLU A 117 23.84 -5.19 16.68
N ILE A 118 23.39 -4.41 17.67
CA ILE A 118 23.24 -2.95 17.49
C ILE A 118 24.62 -2.28 17.48
N PRO A 119 24.96 -1.49 16.45
CA PRO A 119 26.24 -0.79 16.37
C PRO A 119 26.50 0.11 17.59
N VAL A 120 27.73 0.11 18.07
CA VAL A 120 28.16 0.97 19.19
C VAL A 120 27.86 2.44 18.86
N GLY A 121 27.12 3.11 19.74
CA GLY A 121 26.71 4.51 19.57
C GLY A 121 25.40 4.71 18.80
N SER A 122 24.72 3.63 18.40
CA SER A 122 23.37 3.68 17.83
C SER A 122 22.32 3.19 18.83
N THR A 123 21.09 3.68 18.70
CA THR A 123 19.92 3.11 19.37
C THR A 123 19.21 2.11 18.46
N LYS A 124 18.35 1.25 19.03
CA LYS A 124 17.52 0.32 18.26
C LYS A 124 16.60 1.07 17.29
N GLU A 125 16.05 2.19 17.75
CA GLU A 125 15.17 3.08 16.99
C GLU A 125 15.91 3.69 15.79
N ALA A 126 17.15 4.13 15.96
CA ALA A 126 17.95 4.67 14.85
C ALA A 126 18.28 3.60 13.79
N VAL A 127 18.47 2.34 14.20
CA VAL A 127 18.65 1.23 13.24
C VAL A 127 17.34 0.93 12.52
N LYS A 128 16.21 0.96 13.24
CA LYS A 128 14.88 0.78 12.66
C LYS A 128 14.55 1.84 11.62
N GLU A 129 14.75 3.12 11.94
CA GLU A 129 14.58 4.24 11.00
C GLU A 129 15.47 4.07 9.77
N ARG A 130 16.71 3.58 9.95
CA ARG A 130 17.61 3.28 8.83
C ARG A 130 17.07 2.17 7.92
N LYS A 131 16.46 1.12 8.48
CA LYS A 131 15.83 0.05 7.69
C LYS A 131 14.60 0.55 6.91
N PHE A 132 13.94 1.60 7.41
CA PHE A 132 12.84 2.30 6.73
C PHE A 132 13.26 3.54 5.93
N ARG A 133 14.56 3.85 5.76
CA ARG A 133 15.08 5.19 5.33
C ARG A 133 14.45 5.80 4.07
N ASN A 134 13.87 4.99 3.18
CA ASN A 134 13.25 5.46 1.93
C ASN A 134 11.74 5.20 1.87
N MET A 135 11.12 4.75 2.96
CA MET A 135 9.70 4.44 3.02
C MET A 135 8.96 5.63 3.62
N THR A 136 7.81 5.96 3.03
CA THR A 136 6.90 6.94 3.62
C THR A 136 6.35 6.40 4.94
N PRO A 137 6.50 7.09 6.08
CA PRO A 137 5.99 6.61 7.36
C PRO A 137 4.47 6.36 7.33
N TYR A 138 4.03 5.34 8.08
CA TYR A 138 2.61 5.06 8.28
C TYR A 138 2.31 4.82 9.77
N PRO A 139 1.38 5.56 10.39
CA PRO A 139 0.59 6.68 9.82
C PRO A 139 1.47 7.87 9.39
N PRO A 140 0.93 8.82 8.59
CA PRO A 140 1.66 10.03 8.22
C PRO A 140 2.21 10.75 9.45
N THR A 141 3.36 11.41 9.28
CA THR A 141 3.90 12.26 10.34
C THR A 141 2.98 13.45 10.60
N MET A 142 2.76 13.77 11.87
CA MET A 142 2.02 14.97 12.25
C MET A 142 2.89 16.21 12.00
N ILE A 143 2.36 17.19 11.29
CA ILE A 143 3.00 18.48 11.03
C ILE A 143 2.16 19.59 11.64
N LYS A 144 2.79 20.74 11.92
CA LYS A 144 2.06 21.91 12.42
C LYS A 144 0.98 22.33 11.44
N ASN A 145 -0.24 22.48 11.93
CA ASN A 145 -1.36 22.94 11.12
C ASN A 145 -1.23 24.45 10.87
N PRO A 146 -1.07 24.92 9.62
CA PRO A 146 -1.02 26.35 9.32
C PRO A 146 -2.32 27.06 9.69
N ALA A 147 -3.47 26.36 9.67
CA ALA A 147 -4.77 26.92 10.03
C ALA A 147 -4.99 27.05 11.54
N ALA A 148 -4.14 26.43 12.37
CA ALA A 148 -4.27 26.50 13.83
C ALA A 148 -3.74 27.82 14.42
N ILE A 149 -3.10 28.67 13.63
CA ILE A 149 -2.57 29.96 14.06
C ILE A 149 -3.21 31.06 13.20
N GLY A 150 -3.94 31.98 13.85
CA GLY A 150 -4.55 33.14 13.21
C GLY A 150 -3.51 34.16 12.75
N GLU A 151 -3.94 35.16 11.97
CA GLU A 151 -3.05 36.22 11.46
C GLU A 151 -2.34 37.01 12.58
N ASP A 152 -2.89 37.00 13.79
CA ASP A 152 -2.35 37.66 14.99
C ASP A 152 -1.40 36.76 15.82
N GLY A 153 -1.17 35.51 15.38
CA GLY A 153 -0.37 34.54 16.11
C GLY A 153 -1.12 33.80 17.23
N SER A 154 -2.43 34.04 17.39
CA SER A 154 -3.26 33.38 18.39
C SER A 154 -3.74 32.01 17.88
N PRO A 155 -3.94 31.01 18.76
CA PRO A 155 -4.58 29.75 18.38
C PRO A 155 -6.01 29.99 17.86
N VAL A 156 -6.36 29.37 16.72
CA VAL A 156 -7.73 29.40 16.20
C VAL A 156 -8.56 28.34 16.92
N ASP A 157 -9.70 28.75 17.48
CA ASP A 157 -10.59 27.84 18.21
C ASP A 157 -11.20 26.79 17.27
N GLY A 158 -11.14 25.52 17.64
CA GLY A 158 -11.61 24.38 16.85
C GLY A 158 -10.61 23.78 15.86
N GLU A 159 -9.47 24.43 15.59
CA GLU A 159 -8.45 23.90 14.68
C GLU A 159 -7.37 23.11 15.44
N PRO A 160 -7.05 21.86 15.03
CA PRO A 160 -6.04 21.06 15.71
C PRO A 160 -4.65 21.66 15.47
N ALA A 161 -3.81 21.72 16.52
CA ALA A 161 -2.46 22.28 16.43
C ALA A 161 -1.54 21.55 15.43
N GLU A 162 -1.81 20.26 15.19
CA GLU A 162 -1.10 19.42 14.24
C GLU A 162 -2.10 18.68 13.36
N ILE A 163 -1.74 18.50 12.09
CA ILE A 163 -2.47 17.70 11.10
C ILE A 163 -1.55 16.64 10.52
N GLU A 164 -2.12 15.56 9.99
CA GLU A 164 -1.35 14.60 9.19
C GLU A 164 -0.72 15.32 7.99
N ASP A 165 0.52 14.95 7.66
CA ASP A 165 1.21 15.51 6.50
C ASP A 165 0.38 15.31 5.21
N PRO A 166 -0.15 16.40 4.60
CA PRO A 166 -0.97 16.30 3.40
C PRO A 166 -0.15 15.90 2.16
N TYR A 167 1.18 15.94 2.25
CA TYR A 167 2.08 15.53 1.18
C TYR A 167 2.49 14.06 1.27
N ALA A 168 2.10 13.34 2.33
CA ALA A 168 2.30 11.91 2.43
C ALA A 168 1.50 11.20 1.33
N LYS A 169 2.20 10.63 0.36
CA LYS A 169 1.60 9.90 -0.77
C LYS A 169 1.81 8.41 -0.57
N TYR A 170 0.73 7.66 -0.76
CA TYR A 170 0.72 6.20 -0.72
C TYR A 170 0.19 5.72 -2.06
N ASP A 171 1.11 5.37 -2.96
CA ASP A 171 0.78 4.86 -4.29
C ASP A 171 1.34 3.44 -4.49
N MET A 172 1.10 2.85 -5.67
CA MET A 172 1.61 1.51 -5.96
C MET A 172 3.15 1.45 -6.01
N ASN A 173 3.83 2.55 -6.37
CA ASN A 173 5.29 2.58 -6.38
C ASN A 173 5.85 2.51 -4.96
N GLU A 174 5.20 3.20 -4.01
CA GLU A 174 5.53 3.11 -2.59
C GLU A 174 5.29 1.68 -2.07
N ILE A 175 4.22 1.01 -2.49
CA ILE A 175 3.95 -0.39 -2.13
C ILE A 175 5.02 -1.35 -2.69
N PHE A 176 5.44 -1.17 -3.96
CA PHE A 176 6.55 -1.94 -4.53
C PHE A 176 7.88 -1.68 -3.79
N SER A 177 8.13 -0.44 -3.40
CA SER A 177 9.31 -0.09 -2.63
C SER A 177 9.29 -0.75 -1.25
N LEU A 178 8.11 -0.81 -0.62
CA LEU A 178 7.91 -1.42 0.69
C LEU A 178 7.97 -2.95 0.66
N ILE A 179 7.50 -3.63 -0.40
CA ILE A 179 7.70 -5.08 -0.54
C ILE A 179 9.19 -5.42 -0.71
N ASN A 180 9.93 -4.58 -1.42
CA ASN A 180 11.37 -4.74 -1.58
C ASN A 180 12.11 -4.51 -0.25
N CYS A 181 11.70 -3.51 0.52
CA CYS A 181 12.19 -3.30 1.89
C CYS A 181 11.89 -4.52 2.77
N THR A 182 10.67 -5.05 2.72
CA THR A 182 10.25 -6.23 3.49
C THR A 182 11.09 -7.46 3.15
N THR A 183 11.28 -7.74 1.85
CA THR A 183 12.07 -8.88 1.39
C THR A 183 13.56 -8.74 1.72
N SER A 184 14.12 -7.53 1.67
CA SER A 184 15.49 -7.27 2.13
C SER A 184 15.66 -7.60 3.61
N ASN A 185 14.73 -7.13 4.46
CA ASN A 185 14.79 -7.40 5.89
C ASN A 185 14.55 -8.89 6.22
N LEU A 186 13.74 -9.61 5.44
CA LEU A 186 13.64 -11.06 5.56
C LEU A 186 14.95 -11.77 5.20
N ARG A 187 15.67 -11.31 4.16
CA ARG A 187 16.99 -11.87 3.81
C ARG A 187 18.00 -11.65 4.92
N GLU A 188 18.05 -10.46 5.50
CA GLU A 188 18.89 -10.15 6.67
C GLU A 188 18.53 -11.07 7.85
N LEU A 189 17.24 -11.22 8.18
CA LEU A 189 16.80 -12.13 9.23
C LEU A 189 17.22 -13.58 8.97
N ALA A 190 17.15 -14.06 7.72
CA ALA A 190 17.60 -15.40 7.35
C ALA A 190 19.12 -15.58 7.50
N GLU A 191 19.91 -14.52 7.33
CA GLU A 191 21.35 -14.49 7.58
C GLU A 191 21.65 -14.57 9.07
N ASP A 192 20.96 -13.75 9.86
CA ASP A 192 21.13 -13.70 11.31
C ASP A 192 20.79 -15.04 11.95
N ILE A 193 19.71 -15.70 11.49
CA ILE A 193 19.36 -17.06 11.89
C ILE A 193 20.46 -18.05 11.47
N GLY A 194 21.01 -17.91 10.27
CA GLY A 194 22.13 -18.74 9.80
C GLY A 194 23.38 -18.62 10.69
N SER A 195 23.63 -17.44 11.27
CA SER A 195 24.77 -17.22 12.19
C SER A 195 24.72 -18.08 13.45
N PHE A 196 23.54 -18.59 13.83
CA PHE A 196 23.41 -19.49 14.99
C PHE A 196 24.14 -20.81 14.77
N ASP A 197 24.26 -21.30 13.53
CA ASP A 197 25.00 -22.54 13.25
C ASP A 197 26.48 -22.42 13.64
N ASP A 198 27.10 -21.29 13.30
CA ASP A 198 28.48 -21.01 13.69
C ASP A 198 28.62 -20.84 15.22
N LYS A 199 27.66 -20.16 15.86
CA LYS A 199 27.66 -19.95 17.32
C LYS A 199 27.52 -21.28 18.06
N ILE A 200 26.60 -22.14 17.62
CA ILE A 200 26.36 -23.48 18.17
C ILE A 200 27.61 -24.34 17.97
N SER A 201 28.15 -24.40 16.74
CA SER A 201 29.34 -25.20 16.42
C SER A 201 30.55 -24.84 17.30
N ARG A 202 30.82 -23.54 17.49
CA ARG A 202 31.90 -23.07 18.40
C ARG A 202 31.62 -23.43 19.86
N ALA A 203 30.37 -23.36 20.31
CA ALA A 203 30.00 -23.74 21.67
C ALA A 203 30.18 -25.26 21.89
N THR A 204 29.76 -26.09 20.94
CA THR A 204 29.97 -27.55 20.95
C THR A 204 31.46 -27.91 20.95
N GLU A 205 32.30 -27.20 20.19
CA GLU A 205 33.75 -27.42 20.23
C GLU A 205 34.34 -27.09 21.61
N ARG A 206 33.85 -26.05 22.29
CA ARG A 206 34.27 -25.74 23.66
C ARG A 206 33.78 -26.81 24.64
N GLU A 207 32.56 -27.30 24.49
CA GLU A 207 32.05 -28.38 25.33
C GLU A 207 32.90 -29.65 25.22
N THR A 208 33.26 -30.05 24.00
CA THR A 208 34.13 -31.23 23.77
C THR A 208 35.54 -31.05 24.35
N ARG A 209 36.02 -29.81 24.50
CA ARG A 209 37.28 -29.47 25.21
C ARG A 209 37.13 -29.43 26.75
N GLY A 210 35.95 -29.73 27.28
CA GLY A 210 35.67 -29.82 28.72
C GLY A 210 35.15 -28.52 29.36
N PHE A 211 34.81 -27.49 28.57
CA PHE A 211 34.17 -26.29 29.10
C PHE A 211 32.69 -26.55 29.39
N SER A 212 32.18 -26.06 30.52
CA SER A 212 30.76 -26.20 30.89
C SER A 212 29.89 -25.18 30.13
N VAL A 213 29.48 -25.53 28.90
CA VAL A 213 28.68 -24.66 28.01
C VAL A 213 27.39 -25.32 27.48
N GLY A 214 27.00 -26.50 27.99
CA GLY A 214 25.81 -27.22 27.53
C GLY A 214 24.51 -26.40 27.61
N ASN A 215 24.30 -25.62 28.68
CA ASN A 215 23.15 -24.71 28.79
C ASN A 215 23.15 -23.62 27.71
N LEU A 216 24.32 -23.13 27.30
CA LEU A 216 24.44 -22.14 26.24
C LEU A 216 24.05 -22.75 24.88
N ILE A 217 24.49 -23.97 24.59
CA ILE A 217 24.15 -24.70 23.36
C ILE A 217 22.63 -24.86 23.26
N MET A 218 22.01 -25.40 24.32
CA MET A 218 20.56 -25.61 24.38
C MET A 218 19.77 -24.30 24.17
N ASN A 219 20.26 -23.19 24.74
CA ASN A 219 19.63 -21.88 24.56
C ASN A 219 19.77 -21.37 23.12
N LEU A 220 20.94 -21.53 22.50
CA LEU A 220 21.17 -21.12 21.11
C LEU A 220 20.31 -21.93 20.13
N GLU A 221 20.21 -23.25 20.33
CA GLU A 221 19.36 -24.13 19.50
C GLU A 221 17.87 -23.75 19.63
N SER A 222 17.40 -23.52 20.86
CA SER A 222 16.02 -23.10 21.13
C SER A 222 15.70 -21.75 20.47
N GLN A 223 16.60 -20.77 20.58
CA GLN A 223 16.44 -19.47 19.91
C GLN A 223 16.41 -19.62 18.38
N LYS A 224 17.34 -20.39 17.81
CA LYS A 224 17.37 -20.66 16.36
C LYS A 224 16.07 -21.28 15.87
N GLN A 225 15.56 -22.28 16.59
CA GLN A 225 14.30 -22.95 16.24
C GLN A 225 13.12 -21.98 16.29
N LYS A 226 13.01 -21.18 17.36
CA LYS A 226 11.95 -20.18 17.50
C LYS A 226 11.96 -19.18 16.33
N LEU A 227 13.12 -18.60 16.03
CA LEU A 227 13.26 -17.62 14.95
C LEU A 227 12.97 -18.24 13.58
N THR A 228 13.38 -19.50 13.37
CA THR A 228 13.07 -20.23 12.12
C THR A 228 11.56 -20.41 11.95
N LEU A 229 10.82 -20.72 13.01
CA LEU A 229 9.36 -20.84 12.97
C LEU A 229 8.69 -19.48 12.69
N GLU A 230 9.15 -18.41 13.35
CA GLU A 230 8.67 -17.05 13.10
C GLU A 230 8.93 -16.62 11.65
N PHE A 231 10.14 -16.87 11.13
CA PHE A 231 10.52 -16.61 9.74
C PHE A 231 9.60 -17.30 8.73
N ASN A 232 9.34 -18.60 8.90
CA ASN A 232 8.43 -19.33 8.02
C ASN A 232 7.00 -18.76 8.10
N SER A 233 6.56 -18.42 9.33
CA SER A 233 5.26 -17.79 9.54
C SER A 233 5.20 -16.40 8.89
N TYR A 234 6.30 -15.66 8.78
CA TYR A 234 6.29 -14.41 8.04
C TYR A 234 6.04 -14.67 6.55
N ILE A 235 6.87 -15.49 5.90
CA ILE A 235 6.71 -15.79 4.47
C ILE A 235 5.28 -16.23 4.12
N GLU A 236 4.70 -17.13 4.92
CA GLU A 236 3.33 -17.60 4.71
C GLU A 236 2.28 -16.48 4.88
N ARG A 237 2.40 -15.66 5.93
CA ARG A 237 1.46 -14.55 6.17
C ARG A 237 1.58 -13.46 5.12
N LEU A 238 2.79 -13.18 4.61
CA LEU A 238 3.01 -12.20 3.55
C LEU A 238 2.33 -12.64 2.26
N GLY A 239 2.50 -13.90 1.86
CA GLY A 239 1.80 -14.46 0.69
C GLY A 239 0.28 -14.37 0.84
N LYS A 240 -0.27 -14.81 1.98
CA LYS A 240 -1.72 -14.71 2.26
C LYS A 240 -2.22 -13.26 2.27
N PHE A 241 -1.44 -12.34 2.83
CA PHE A 241 -1.77 -10.92 2.84
C PHE A 241 -1.89 -10.36 1.42
N LEU A 242 -0.92 -10.66 0.55
CA LEU A 242 -0.95 -10.21 -0.84
C LEU A 242 -2.13 -10.83 -1.62
N ASP A 243 -2.40 -12.12 -1.44
CA ASP A 243 -3.55 -12.79 -2.06
C ASP A 243 -4.89 -12.20 -1.60
N GLN A 244 -5.02 -11.90 -0.30
CA GLN A 244 -6.22 -11.24 0.23
C GLN A 244 -6.42 -9.85 -0.40
N ASN A 245 -5.33 -9.09 -0.59
CA ASN A 245 -5.38 -7.78 -1.21
C ASN A 245 -5.64 -7.85 -2.73
N LYS A 246 -5.13 -8.88 -3.41
CA LYS A 246 -5.49 -9.18 -4.80
C LYS A 246 -7.00 -9.40 -4.94
N ASN A 247 -7.58 -10.29 -4.14
CA ASN A 247 -9.01 -10.54 -4.13
C ASN A 247 -9.82 -9.29 -3.74
N PHE A 248 -9.29 -8.47 -2.84
CA PHE A 248 -9.91 -7.20 -2.47
C PHE A 248 -9.93 -6.23 -3.65
N SER A 249 -8.79 -6.01 -4.33
CA SER A 249 -8.70 -5.13 -5.49
C SER A 249 -9.67 -5.52 -6.62
N GLU A 250 -9.90 -6.82 -6.81
CA GLU A 250 -10.89 -7.35 -7.75
C GLU A 250 -12.32 -6.99 -7.33
N ARG A 251 -12.68 -7.15 -6.05
CA ARG A 251 -14.00 -6.72 -5.55
C ARG A 251 -14.22 -5.22 -5.72
N CYS A 252 -13.18 -4.42 -5.47
CA CYS A 252 -13.22 -2.97 -5.65
C CYS A 252 -13.49 -2.61 -7.11
N LEU A 253 -12.79 -3.24 -8.05
CA LEU A 253 -12.98 -3.01 -9.48
C LEU A 253 -14.38 -3.44 -9.93
N ASN A 254 -14.83 -4.61 -9.49
CA ASN A 254 -16.17 -5.10 -9.83
C ASN A 254 -17.27 -4.17 -9.31
N ARG A 255 -17.09 -3.58 -8.13
CA ARG A 255 -18.01 -2.57 -7.61
C ARG A 255 -18.04 -1.32 -8.49
N ILE A 256 -16.89 -0.83 -8.94
CA ILE A 256 -16.80 0.31 -9.87
C ILE A 256 -17.50 -0.01 -11.19
N LYS A 257 -17.27 -1.21 -11.74
CA LYS A 257 -17.94 -1.68 -12.96
C LYS A 257 -19.46 -1.74 -12.84
N ILE A 258 -19.98 -2.25 -11.72
CA ILE A 258 -21.43 -2.31 -11.48
C ILE A 258 -22.01 -0.90 -11.45
N ILE A 259 -21.42 0.00 -10.65
CA ILE A 259 -21.89 1.38 -10.54
C ILE A 259 -21.80 2.07 -11.92
N SER A 260 -20.69 1.87 -12.64
CA SER A 260 -20.52 2.43 -13.99
C SER A 260 -21.56 1.90 -14.99
N ASN A 261 -21.97 0.64 -14.89
CA ASN A 261 -22.98 0.05 -15.79
C ASN A 261 -24.42 0.42 -15.37
N GLU A 262 -24.64 0.76 -14.09
CA GLU A 262 -25.91 1.33 -13.62
C GLU A 262 -26.10 2.77 -14.13
N ILE A 263 -25.01 3.46 -14.46
CA ILE A 263 -25.01 4.72 -15.22
C ILE A 263 -25.27 4.39 -16.71
N VAL A 264 -26.46 3.90 -17.02
CA VAL A 264 -26.89 3.77 -18.42
C VAL A 264 -27.13 5.18 -18.94
N THR A 265 -26.30 5.61 -19.88
CA THR A 265 -26.49 6.89 -20.57
C THR A 265 -27.74 6.81 -21.44
N SER A 266 -28.35 7.95 -21.75
CA SER A 266 -29.53 8.01 -22.63
C SER A 266 -29.28 7.40 -24.02
N GLU A 267 -28.01 7.34 -24.45
CA GLU A 267 -27.58 6.68 -25.70
C GLU A 267 -27.58 5.15 -25.59
N GLU A 268 -27.11 4.57 -24.48
CA GLU A 268 -27.18 3.11 -24.26
C GLU A 268 -28.63 2.61 -24.06
N GLN A 269 -29.52 3.45 -23.52
CA GLN A 269 -30.97 3.17 -23.52
C GLN A 269 -31.58 3.19 -24.92
N ALA A 270 -31.05 4.02 -25.84
CA ALA A 270 -31.51 4.08 -27.22
C ALA A 270 -31.03 2.85 -28.02
N GLU A 271 -29.77 2.43 -27.86
CA GLU A 271 -29.25 1.22 -28.52
C GLU A 271 -29.95 -0.06 -28.02
N GLN A 272 -30.25 -0.18 -26.72
CA GLN A 272 -31.01 -1.33 -26.19
C GLN A 272 -32.49 -1.34 -26.64
N ALA A 273 -33.07 -0.17 -26.92
CA ALA A 273 -34.42 -0.05 -27.47
C ALA A 273 -34.47 -0.45 -28.96
N GLU A 274 -33.41 -0.15 -29.73
CA GLU A 274 -33.29 -0.58 -31.13
C GLU A 274 -33.04 -2.09 -31.27
N ASP A 275 -32.29 -2.71 -30.36
CA ASP A 275 -32.06 -4.15 -30.36
C ASP A 275 -33.29 -4.98 -29.94
N THR A 276 -34.22 -4.38 -29.19
CA THR A 276 -35.50 -5.02 -28.82
C THR A 276 -36.62 -4.83 -29.85
N THR A 277 -36.44 -3.95 -30.86
CA THR A 277 -37.42 -3.78 -31.96
C THR A 277 -37.13 -4.64 -33.20
N ASN A 278 -36.01 -5.38 -33.22
CA ASN A 278 -35.63 -6.29 -34.30
C ASN A 278 -35.86 -7.79 -33.99
N ILE A 279 -36.84 -8.12 -33.13
CA ILE A 279 -37.35 -9.49 -32.93
C ILE A 279 -38.80 -9.60 -33.38
#